data_AF-A0A285TT65-F1
#
_entry.id   AF-A0A285TT65-F1
#
_cell.length_a   1.000
_cell.length_b   1.000
_cell.length_c   1.000
_cell.angle_alpha   90.00
_cell.angle_beta   90.00
_cell.angle_gamma   90.00
#
_symmetry.space_group_name_H-M   'P 1'
#
loop_
_entity.id
_entity.type
_entity.pdbx_description
1 polymer ?
#
loop_
_entity_poly.entity_id
_entity_poly.type
_entity_poly.pdbx_seq_one_letter_code
_entity_poly.pdbx_strand_id
1 'polypeptide(L)'
;MSTGSSTGPSFDAPGLRFDAGQEVEFTYRNWRGKTARRRVLVKALWFGTSEWHKGDQWFLRGEDLERPGTVRDFALSDIAPNSLDLNS
;
A
#
# COMPACT_ATOMS: atom_id res chain seq x y z
N MET A 1 18.81 14.74 -9.80
CA MET A 1 17.54 14.11 -9.35
C MET A 1 17.96 13.00 -8.39
N SER A 2 17.64 13.16 -7.10
CA SER A 2 18.14 12.26 -6.05
C SER A 2 17.45 10.91 -6.21
N THR A 3 18.17 9.90 -6.68
CA THR A 3 17.77 8.50 -6.53
C THR A 3 17.93 8.17 -5.06
N GLY A 4 16.87 8.34 -4.27
CA GLY A 4 16.84 7.81 -2.91
C GLY A 4 16.88 6.29 -3.02
N SER A 5 18.07 5.70 -2.88
CA SER A 5 18.19 4.25 -2.71
C SER A 5 17.43 3.90 -1.43
N SER A 6 16.24 3.33 -1.54
CA SER A 6 15.54 2.74 -0.42
C SER A 6 16.41 1.58 0.08
N THR A 7 17.13 1.79 1.17
CA THR A 7 17.98 0.77 1.80
C THR A 7 17.18 -0.32 2.52
N GLY A 8 15.85 -0.27 2.45
CA GLY A 8 14.94 -1.26 3.00
C GLY A 8 14.70 -2.46 2.08
N PRO A 9 14.12 -3.54 2.61
CA PRO A 9 13.73 -4.69 1.80
C PRO A 9 12.71 -4.29 0.74
N SER A 10 12.87 -4.86 -0.46
CA SER A 10 11.87 -4.83 -1.52
C SER A 10 10.86 -5.96 -1.36
N PHE A 11 9.62 -5.70 -1.71
CA PHE A 11 8.53 -6.66 -1.69
C PHE A 11 7.86 -6.73 -3.06
N ASP A 12 7.60 -7.94 -3.54
CA ASP A 12 6.97 -8.18 -4.83
C ASP A 12 5.54 -8.72 -4.63
N ALA A 13 4.60 -8.12 -5.36
CA ALA A 13 3.29 -8.67 -5.66
C ALA A 13 3.14 -8.80 -7.18
N PRO A 14 2.18 -9.57 -7.71
CA PRO A 14 2.03 -9.73 -9.15
C PRO A 14 1.92 -8.38 -9.89
N GLY A 15 2.97 -8.03 -10.65
CA GLY A 15 3.06 -6.78 -11.41
C GLY A 15 3.35 -5.51 -10.61
N LEU A 16 3.65 -5.62 -9.31
CA LEU A 16 3.92 -4.48 -8.42
C LEU A 16 5.13 -4.74 -7.52
N ARG A 17 6.00 -3.74 -7.39
CA ARG A 17 7.12 -3.75 -6.45
C ARG A 17 6.98 -2.58 -5.49
N PHE A 18 7.20 -2.85 -4.22
CA PHE A 18 7.19 -1.85 -3.15
C PHE A 18 8.48 -1.96 -2.35
N ASP A 19 9.11 -0.84 -2.03
CA ASP A 19 10.28 -0.82 -1.16
C ASP A 19 9.91 -0.33 0.24
N ALA A 20 10.43 -0.97 1.29
CA ALA A 20 10.20 -0.50 2.64
C ALA A 20 10.73 0.93 2.82
N GLY A 21 9.92 1.82 3.40
CA GLY A 21 10.24 3.24 3.55
C GLY A 21 9.94 4.08 2.31
N GLN A 22 9.43 3.49 1.22
CA GLN A 22 8.91 4.23 0.07
C GLN A 22 7.57 4.88 0.42
N GLU A 23 7.38 6.13 0.00
CA GLU A 23 6.06 6.77 0.01
C GLU A 23 5.32 6.41 -1.28
N VAL A 24 4.10 5.90 -1.14
CA VAL A 24 3.22 5.59 -2.26
C VAL A 24 1.90 6.33 -2.12
N GLU A 25 1.32 6.72 -3.25
CA GLU A 25 0.02 7.37 -3.28
C GLU A 25 -0.94 6.56 -4.15
N PHE A 26 -2.16 6.33 -3.66
CA PHE A 26 -3.15 5.56 -4.40
C PHE A 26 -4.60 5.89 -4.03
N THR A 27 -5.52 5.56 -4.93
CA THR A 27 -6.96 5.63 -4.66
C THR A 27 -7.41 4.28 -4.11
N TYR A 28 -7.99 4.30 -2.91
CA TYR A 28 -8.42 3.11 -2.18
C TYR A 28 -9.92 3.13 -1.93
N ARG A 29 -10.60 2.04 -2.27
CA ARG A 29 -12.00 1.81 -1.88
C ARG A 29 -12.04 0.94 -0.63
N ASN A 30 -12.52 1.50 0.47
CA ASN A 30 -12.66 0.69 1.69
C ASN A 30 -13.87 -0.26 1.63
N TRP A 31 -13.95 -1.18 2.60
CA TRP A 31 -15.07 -2.12 2.75
C TRP A 31 -16.46 -1.46 2.89
N ARG A 32 -16.51 -0.17 3.26
CA ARG A 32 -17.75 0.62 3.33
C ARG A 32 -18.14 1.25 1.97
N GLY A 33 -17.41 0.93 0.90
CA GLY A 33 -17.63 1.47 -0.44
C GLY A 33 -17.17 2.92 -0.63
N LYS A 34 -16.47 3.52 0.35
CA LYS A 34 -15.95 4.89 0.22
C LYS A 34 -14.57 4.86 -0.44
N THR A 35 -14.45 5.60 -1.52
CA THR A 35 -13.20 5.81 -2.25
C THR A 35 -12.50 7.06 -1.76
N ALA A 36 -11.20 6.99 -1.51
CA ALA A 36 -10.40 8.16 -1.18
C ALA A 36 -8.92 7.96 -1.56
N ARG A 37 -8.22 9.06 -1.78
CA ARG A 37 -6.77 9.09 -2.05
C ARG A 37 -6.01 8.87 -0.74
N ARG A 38 -4.92 8.11 -0.77
CA ARG A 38 -4.10 7.73 0.39
C ARG A 38 -2.64 7.93 0.06
N ARG A 39 -1.91 8.57 0.97
CA ARG A 39 -0.46 8.66 0.94
C ARG A 39 0.08 7.81 2.08
N VAL A 40 0.88 6.81 1.76
CA VAL A 40 1.24 5.73 2.68
C VAL A 40 2.74 5.48 2.64
N LEU A 41 3.36 5.39 3.82
CA LEU A 41 4.73 4.91 3.97
C LEU A 41 4.72 3.38 4.05
N VAL A 42 5.32 2.72 3.05
CA VAL A 42 5.38 1.26 2.94
C VAL A 42 6.17 0.67 4.11
N LYS A 43 5.58 -0.33 4.77
CA LYS A 43 6.26 -1.13 5.82
C LYS A 43 6.48 -2.58 5.41
N ALA A 44 5.49 -3.21 4.76
CA ALA A 44 5.60 -4.59 4.27
C ALA A 44 4.53 -4.93 3.22
N LEU A 45 4.77 -5.96 2.40
CA LEU A 45 3.70 -6.73 1.76
C LEU A 45 3.53 -8.07 2.45
N TRP A 46 2.31 -8.56 2.49
CA TRP A 46 2.02 -9.91 2.97
C TRP A 46 0.81 -10.50 2.25
N PHE A 47 0.79 -11.84 2.13
CA PHE A 47 -0.33 -12.59 1.55
C PHE A 47 -1.07 -13.33 2.67
N GLY A 48 -2.39 -13.24 2.69
CA GLY A 48 -3.20 -13.96 3.68
C GLY A 48 -4.66 -13.50 3.67
N THR A 49 -5.33 -13.65 4.81
CA THR A 49 -6.73 -13.24 5.02
C THR A 49 -6.82 -12.19 6.11
N SER A 50 -7.83 -11.32 6.04
CA SER A 50 -8.18 -10.42 7.14
C SER A 50 -9.65 -10.56 7.51
N GLU A 51 -10.02 -10.16 8.73
CA GLU A 51 -11.42 -10.18 9.20
C GLU A 51 -12.35 -9.30 8.33
N TRP A 52 -11.80 -8.35 7.59
CA TRP A 52 -12.52 -7.34 6.83
C TRP A 52 -12.64 -7.65 5.33
N HIS A 53 -11.84 -8.60 4.81
CA HIS A 53 -11.82 -8.96 3.38
C HIS A 53 -11.95 -10.48 3.23
N LYS A 54 -12.89 -10.93 2.38
CA LYS A 54 -13.08 -12.36 2.10
C LYS A 54 -11.98 -12.85 1.15
N GLY A 55 -11.37 -13.99 1.48
CA GLY A 55 -10.43 -14.71 0.63
C GLY A 55 -8.98 -14.23 0.73
N ASP A 56 -8.08 -15.15 0.41
CA ASP A 56 -6.63 -14.93 0.43
C ASP A 56 -6.23 -13.92 -0.64
N GLN A 57 -5.49 -12.89 -0.23
CA GLN A 57 -5.03 -11.85 -1.14
C GLN A 57 -3.79 -11.13 -0.61
N TRP A 58 -3.20 -10.30 -1.46
CA TRP A 58 -2.08 -9.45 -1.10
C TRP A 58 -2.54 -8.18 -0.38
N PHE A 59 -1.82 -7.84 0.67
CA PHE A 59 -2.01 -6.63 1.46
C PHE A 59 -0.73 -5.80 1.50
N LEU A 60 -0.90 -4.50 1.35
CA LEU A 60 0.11 -3.50 1.67
C LEU A 60 -0.07 -3.05 3.12
N ARG A 61 0.91 -3.35 3.97
CA ARG A 61 1.02 -2.76 5.29
C ARG A 61 1.79 -1.46 5.20
N GLY A 62 1.20 -0.37 5.68
CA GLY A 62 1.86 0.92 5.71
C GLY A 62 1.27 1.90 6.70
N GLU A 63 2.00 2.98 6.95
CA GLU A 63 1.55 4.09 7.79
C GLU A 63 0.85 5.15 6.94
N ASP A 64 -0.37 5.52 7.33
CA ASP A 64 -1.16 6.55 6.67
C ASP A 64 -0.60 7.94 7.02
N LEU A 65 -0.01 8.63 6.04
CA LEU A 65 0.64 9.91 6.26
C LEU A 65 -0.34 11.06 6.47
N GLU A 66 -1.61 10.88 6.08
CA GLU A 66 -2.71 11.81 6.43
C GLU A 66 -3.13 11.66 7.90
N ARG A 67 -2.74 10.55 8.56
CA ARG A 67 -3.02 10.25 9.96
C ARG A 67 -1.80 9.63 10.64
N PRO A 68 -0.76 10.44 10.93
CA PRO A 68 0.51 9.97 11.47
C PRO A 68 0.34 9.01 12.66
N GLY A 69 1.16 7.96 12.71
CA GLY A 69 1.06 6.89 13.71
C GLY A 69 -0.02 5.85 13.44
N THR A 70 -0.85 5.99 12.40
CA THR A 70 -1.88 5.00 12.05
C THR A 70 -1.37 4.01 11.01
N VAL A 71 -1.07 2.77 11.43
CA VAL A 71 -0.71 1.67 10.52
C VAL A 71 -1.97 0.93 10.06
N ARG A 72 -2.05 0.65 8.76
CA ARG A 72 -3.18 -0.05 8.14
C ARG A 72 -2.68 -1.09 7.14
N ASP A 73 -3.52 -2.12 6.95
CA ASP A 73 -3.39 -3.07 5.87
C ASP A 73 -4.39 -2.70 4.76
N PHE A 74 -3.88 -2.50 3.55
CA PHE A 74 -4.66 -2.15 2.36
C PHE A 74 -4.68 -3.34 1.41
N ALA A 75 -5.87 -3.85 1.09
CA ALA A 75 -6.01 -4.90 0.10
C ALA A 75 -5.57 -4.38 -1.28
N LEU A 76 -4.62 -5.05 -1.95
CA LEU A 76 -4.16 -4.60 -3.27
C LEU A 76 -5.27 -4.67 -4.32
N SER A 77 -6.24 -5.55 -4.14
CA SER A 77 -7.42 -5.70 -5.00
C SER A 77 -8.36 -4.48 -4.97
N ASP A 78 -8.33 -3.71 -3.89
CA ASP A 78 -9.17 -2.53 -3.66
C ASP A 78 -8.45 -1.20 -4.01
N ILE A 79 -7.21 -1.29 -4.48
CA ILE A 79 -6.49 -0.16 -5.08
C ILE A 79 -6.96 0.00 -6.52
N ALA A 80 -7.37 1.21 -6.90
CA ALA A 80 -7.83 1.46 -8.26
C ALA A 80 -6.67 1.28 -9.27
N PRO A 81 -6.85 0.49 -10.33
CA PRO A 81 -5.86 0.34 -11.39
C PRO A 81 -5.65 1.71 -12.03
N ASN A 82 -4.39 2.16 -12.15
CA ASN A 82 -3.96 3.50 -12.61
C ASN A 82 -3.96 4.61 -11.56
N SER A 83 -4.17 4.31 -10.28
CA SER A 83 -4.05 5.33 -9.22
C SER A 83 -2.75 5.26 -8.43
N LEU A 84 -1.95 4.20 -8.62
CA LEU A 84 -0.73 3.97 -7.84
C LEU A 84 0.42 4.80 -8.41
N ASP A 85 0.74 5.88 -7.72
CA ASP A 85 1.89 6.74 -7.98
C ASP A 85 3.02 6.32 -7.02
N LEU A 86 4.09 5.75 -7.59
CA LEU A 86 5.32 5.39 -6.87
C LEU A 86 6.26 6.60 -6.89
N ASN A 87 6.25 7.41 -5.84
CA ASN A 87 7.19 8.53 -5.74
C ASN A 87 8.62 7.95 -5.63
N SER A 88 9.43 8.18 -6.68
CA SER A 88 10.78 7.64 -6.89
C SER A 88 11.87 8.51 -6.28
#